data_AF-A0A3S3GM94-F1
#
_entry.id   AF-A0A3S3GM94-F1
#
_cell.length_a   1.000
_cell.length_b   1.000
_cell.length_c   1.000
_cell.angle_alpha   90.00
_cell.angle_beta   90.00
_cell.angle_gamma   90.00
#
_symmetry.space_group_name_H-M   'P 1'
#
loop_
_entity.id
_entity.type
_entity.pdbx_description
1 polymer ?
#
loop_
_entity_poly.entity_id
_entity_poly.type
_entity_poly.pdbx_seq_one_letter_code
_entity_poly.pdbx_strand_id
1 'polypeptide(L)'
;DNLPLIARRGQYLYNYWRDAGNPRGLWRRTTLAAYMKADPQWELLLDLDALAASDGEDWIWDGASVEPERRERAVLRLSRGGSDAVVHREFDLISLSFV
;
A
#
# COMPACT_ATOMS: atom_id res chain seq x y z
N ASP A 1 -2.70 -11.96 16.76
CA ASP A 1 -1.68 -10.91 16.90
C ASP A 1 -0.96 -10.63 15.60
N ASN A 2 -1.43 -9.64 14.85
CA ASN A 2 -0.68 -8.97 13.80
C ASN A 2 -0.58 -7.50 14.22
N LEU A 3 0.54 -7.11 14.84
CA LEU A 3 0.81 -5.68 15.05
C LEU A 3 0.95 -5.03 13.67
N PRO A 4 0.17 -4.00 13.33
CA PRO A 4 0.33 -3.33 12.06
C PRO A 4 1.71 -2.67 12.02
N LEU A 5 2.60 -3.23 11.19
CA LEU A 5 3.85 -2.57 10.86
C LEU A 5 3.50 -1.26 10.14
N ILE A 6 3.86 -0.13 10.75
CA ILE A 6 3.64 1.19 10.21
C ILE A 6 4.97 1.84 9.80
N ALA A 7 4.97 2.49 8.64
CA ALA A 7 6.08 3.32 8.19
C ALA A 7 5.65 4.79 8.21
N ARG A 8 6.38 5.65 8.94
CA ARG A 8 6.10 7.09 8.96
C ARG A 8 6.79 7.81 7.81
N ARG A 9 6.05 8.63 7.07
CA ARG A 9 6.57 9.56 6.05
C ARG A 9 5.84 10.89 6.18
N GLY A 10 6.53 11.92 6.67
CA GLY A 10 5.92 13.19 7.02
C GLY A 10 4.82 13.04 8.07
N GLN A 11 3.63 13.53 7.74
CA GLN A 11 2.44 13.47 8.61
C GLN A 11 1.71 12.12 8.56
N TYR A 12 2.02 11.28 7.57
CA TYR A 12 1.30 10.04 7.32
C TYR A 12 2.03 8.82 7.89
N LEU A 13 1.24 7.88 8.38
CA LEU A 13 1.61 6.53 8.73
C LEU A 13 1.04 5.60 7.66
N TYR A 14 1.91 4.83 7.02
CA TYR A 14 1.54 3.86 5.99
C TYR A 14 1.51 2.47 6.59
N ASN A 15 0.52 1.68 6.20
CA ASN A 15 0.36 0.30 6.64
C ASN A 15 -0.01 -0.58 5.44
N TYR A 16 0.54 -1.79 5.43
CA TYR A 16 0.06 -2.86 4.59
C TYR A 16 -0.75 -3.83 5.43
N TRP A 17 -1.98 -4.11 5.02
CA TRP A 17 -2.95 -4.89 5.79
C TRP A 17 -3.45 -6.09 4.99
N ARG A 18 -3.61 -7.24 5.65
CA ARG A 18 -4.21 -8.45 5.06
C ARG A 18 -5.16 -9.08 6.07
N ASP A 19 -6.28 -9.57 5.57
CA ASP A 19 -7.26 -10.35 6.31
C ASP A 19 -7.97 -11.33 5.38
N ALA A 20 -9.01 -12.01 5.87
CA ALA A 20 -9.76 -12.98 5.08
C ALA A 20 -10.56 -12.34 3.91
N GLY A 21 -10.89 -11.05 3.99
CA GLY A 21 -11.57 -10.32 2.93
C GLY A 21 -10.60 -9.74 1.89
N ASN A 22 -9.36 -9.46 2.30
CA ASN A 22 -8.30 -8.89 1.47
C ASN A 22 -7.04 -9.76 1.56
N PRO A 23 -7.07 -10.98 0.97
CA PRO A 23 -5.98 -11.95 1.12
C PRO A 23 -4.69 -11.48 0.46
N ARG A 24 -4.75 -10.71 -0.65
CA ARG A 24 -3.56 -10.07 -1.20
C ARG A 24 -3.19 -8.89 -0.36
N GLY A 25 -4.13 -8.00 -0.07
CA GLY A 25 -3.99 -6.96 0.93
C GLY A 25 -4.24 -5.55 0.45
N LEU A 26 -4.31 -4.65 1.43
CA LEU A 26 -4.59 -3.24 1.26
C LEU A 26 -3.36 -2.43 1.67
N TRP A 27 -2.91 -1.55 0.78
CA TRP A 27 -1.99 -0.49 1.15
C TRP A 27 -2.78 0.77 1.49
N ARG A 28 -2.58 1.26 2.72
CA ARG A 28 -3.39 2.33 3.30
C ARG A 28 -2.54 3.30 4.09
N ARG A 29 -3.04 4.52 4.31
CA ARG A 29 -2.40 5.51 5.17
C ARG A 29 -3.37 6.14 6.16
N THR A 30 -2.82 6.70 7.23
CA THR A 30 -3.55 7.51 8.20
C THR A 30 -2.63 8.61 8.75
N THR A 31 -3.16 9.56 9.49
CA THR A 31 -2.33 10.53 10.23
C THR A 31 -2.00 10.00 11.62
N LEU A 32 -0.93 10.49 12.24
CA LEU A 32 -0.61 10.11 13.63
C LEU A 32 -1.77 10.43 14.59
N ALA A 33 -2.43 11.58 14.42
CA ALA A 33 -3.55 11.98 15.26
C ALA A 33 -4.76 11.04 15.12
N ALA A 34 -5.04 10.56 13.91
CA ALA A 34 -6.10 9.56 13.70
C ALA A 34 -5.69 8.19 14.23
N TYR A 35 -4.42 7.80 14.05
CA TYR A 35 -3.88 6.52 14.53
C TYR A 35 -3.98 6.34 16.05
N MET A 36 -3.88 7.41 16.82
CA MET A 36 -3.96 7.38 18.29
C MET A 36 -5.40 7.21 18.84
N LYS A 37 -6.42 7.24 17.98
CA LYS A 37 -7.81 7.02 18.39
C LYS A 37 -8.11 5.52 18.54
N ALA A 38 -9.18 5.20 19.27
CA ALA A 38 -9.61 3.80 19.45
C ALA A 38 -9.96 3.10 18.13
N ASP A 39 -10.49 3.85 17.16
CA ASP A 39 -10.79 3.37 15.80
C ASP A 39 -10.11 4.29 14.77
N PRO A 40 -8.87 3.97 14.37
CA PRO A 40 -8.11 4.82 13.45
C PRO A 40 -8.68 4.73 12.03
N GLN A 41 -9.01 5.90 11.48
CA GLN A 41 -9.53 6.00 10.12
C GLN A 41 -8.38 5.88 9.11
N TRP A 42 -8.51 4.93 8.18
CA TRP A 42 -7.52 4.67 7.14
C TRP A 42 -8.03 5.09 5.77
N GLU A 43 -7.20 5.83 5.03
CA GLU A 43 -7.38 6.10 3.61
C GLU A 43 -6.77 4.94 2.82
N LEU A 44 -7.59 4.27 2.01
CA LEU A 44 -7.15 3.24 1.09
C LEU A 44 -6.39 3.87 -0.07
N LEU A 45 -5.16 3.43 -0.31
CA LEU A 45 -4.33 3.89 -1.43
C LEU A 45 -4.35 2.87 -2.57
N LEU A 46 -4.16 1.59 -2.26
CA LEU A 46 -4.22 0.51 -3.23
C LEU A 46 -4.89 -0.72 -2.62
N ASP A 47 -5.85 -1.26 -3.36
CA ASP A 47 -6.39 -2.60 -3.16
C ASP A 47 -5.66 -3.56 -4.11
N LEU A 48 -4.83 -4.45 -3.56
CA LEU A 48 -4.05 -5.39 -4.37
C LEU A 48 -4.90 -6.54 -4.90
N ASP A 49 -6.00 -6.89 -4.21
CA ASP A 49 -6.97 -7.87 -4.66
C ASP A 49 -7.69 -7.36 -5.92
N ALA A 50 -8.13 -6.10 -5.91
CA ALA A 50 -8.73 -5.45 -7.07
C ALA A 50 -7.73 -5.31 -8.24
N LEU A 51 -6.47 -4.92 -7.96
CA LEU A 51 -5.44 -4.80 -8.99
C LEU A 51 -5.11 -6.15 -9.65
N ALA A 52 -4.98 -7.22 -8.85
CA ALA A 52 -4.74 -8.56 -9.38
C ALA A 52 -5.89 -9.03 -10.27
N ALA A 53 -7.14 -8.76 -9.88
CA ALA A 53 -8.31 -9.09 -10.68
C ALA A 53 -8.37 -8.28 -11.99
N SER A 54 -8.05 -6.98 -11.97
CA SER A 54 -8.07 -6.14 -13.18
C SER A 54 -6.96 -6.50 -14.17
N ASP A 55 -5.77 -6.80 -13.65
CA ASP A 55 -4.60 -7.10 -14.48
C ASP A 55 -4.60 -8.58 -14.95
N GLY A 56 -5.38 -9.45 -14.30
CA GLY A 56 -5.34 -10.90 -14.53
C GLY A 56 -4.04 -11.54 -14.05
N GLU A 57 -3.41 -10.95 -13.05
CA GLU A 57 -2.05 -11.28 -12.58
C GLU A 57 -2.06 -11.63 -11.09
N ASP A 58 -1.25 -12.62 -10.71
CA ASP A 58 -1.12 -13.07 -9.32
C ASP A 58 -0.16 -12.15 -8.54
N TRP A 59 -0.53 -10.87 -8.37
CA TRP A 59 0.34 -9.88 -7.73
C TRP A 59 0.60 -10.20 -6.25
N ILE A 60 1.87 -10.07 -5.86
CA ILE A 60 2.39 -10.17 -4.50
C ILE A 60 3.05 -8.84 -4.13
N TRP A 61 2.83 -8.38 -2.89
CA TRP A 61 3.39 -7.13 -2.38
C TRP A 61 4.81 -7.26 -1.85
N ASP A 62 5.73 -6.46 -2.39
CA ASP A 62 7.14 -6.36 -1.95
C ASP A 62 7.48 -4.97 -1.34
N GLY A 63 6.49 -4.10 -1.20
CA GLY A 63 6.61 -2.84 -0.48
C GLY A 63 6.44 -1.58 -1.33
N ALA A 64 6.49 -0.45 -0.64
CA ALA A 64 6.37 0.88 -1.23
C ALA A 64 7.53 1.78 -0.79
N SER A 65 8.00 2.62 -1.71
CA SER A 65 8.92 3.72 -1.43
C SER A 65 8.26 5.03 -1.81
N VAL A 66 7.84 5.81 -0.81
CA VAL A 66 7.26 7.16 -1.03
C VAL A 66 8.39 8.15 -1.33
N GLU A 67 8.19 8.98 -2.34
CA GLU A 67 9.09 10.04 -2.74
C GLU A 67 9.30 11.03 -1.56
N PRO A 68 10.55 11.39 -1.23
CA PRO A 68 10.84 12.01 0.06
C PRO A 68 10.56 13.51 0.14
N GLU A 69 10.60 14.27 -0.95
CA GLU A 69 10.52 15.73 -0.98
C GLU A 69 9.08 16.24 -1.07
N ARG A 70 8.29 15.75 -2.01
CA ARG A 70 6.88 16.18 -2.19
C ARG A 70 5.92 15.20 -1.53
N ARG A 71 6.26 13.90 -1.49
CA ARG A 71 5.43 12.79 -1.00
C ARG A 71 4.12 12.66 -1.78
N GLU A 72 4.18 13.03 -3.05
CA GLU A 72 3.07 12.96 -4.00
C GLU A 72 3.12 11.71 -4.87
N ARG A 73 4.26 11.00 -4.87
CA ARG A 73 4.44 9.77 -5.64
C ARG A 73 5.07 8.67 -4.80
N ALA A 74 4.85 7.44 -5.23
CA ALA A 74 5.50 6.27 -4.68
C ALA A 74 5.93 5.32 -5.79
N VAL A 75 7.00 4.58 -5.53
CA VAL A 75 7.33 3.38 -6.31
C VAL A 75 6.82 2.17 -5.54
N LEU A 76 5.89 1.44 -6.15
CA LEU A 76 5.38 0.18 -5.65
C LEU A 76 6.20 -0.97 -6.24
N ARG A 77 6.58 -1.92 -5.39
CA ARG A 77 7.29 -3.14 -5.77
C ARG A 77 6.32 -4.30 -5.65
N LEU A 78 6.12 -4.98 -6.77
CA LEU A 78 5.22 -6.13 -6.87
C LEU A 78 5.94 -7.28 -7.58
N SER A 79 5.73 -8.50 -7.12
CA SER A 79 6.16 -9.72 -7.83
C SER A 79 4.94 -10.47 -8.34
N ARG A 80 5.14 -11.30 -9.37
CA ARG A 80 4.12 -12.24 -9.83
C ARG A 80 4.28 -13.55 -9.06
N GLY A 81 3.17 -14.21 -8.72
CA GLY A 81 3.18 -15.53 -8.10
C GLY A 81 4.10 -16.53 -8.80
N GLY A 82 5.02 -17.13 -8.04
CA GLY A 82 5.99 -18.09 -8.55
C GLY A 82 7.19 -17.48 -9.28
N SER A 83 7.35 -16.16 -9.28
CA SER A 83 8.52 -15.45 -9.83
C SER A 83 9.28 -14.70 -8.76
N ASP A 84 10.61 -14.63 -8.91
CA ASP A 84 11.52 -13.80 -8.10
C ASP A 84 11.70 -12.39 -8.69
N ALA A 85 11.11 -12.11 -9.86
CA ALA A 85 11.23 -10.82 -10.52
C ALA A 85 10.32 -9.78 -9.87
N VAL A 86 10.93 -8.67 -9.43
CA VAL A 86 10.21 -7.52 -8.85
C VAL A 86 9.94 -6.47 -9.93
N VAL A 87 8.65 -6.23 -10.19
CA VAL A 87 8.16 -5.14 -11.03
C VAL A 87 8.05 -3.87 -10.19
N HIS A 88 8.58 -2.78 -10.72
CA HIS A 88 8.48 -1.46 -10.11
C HIS A 88 7.46 -0.63 -10.89
N ARG A 89 6.44 -0.10 -10.20
CA ARG A 89 5.40 0.72 -10.80
C ARG A 89 5.31 2.06 -10.07
N GLU A 90 5.31 3.15 -10.81
CA GLU A 90 5.08 4.48 -10.25
C GLU A 90 3.60 4.69 -9.96
N PHE A 91 3.30 5.23 -8.78
CA PHE A 91 1.96 5.44 -8.27
C PHE A 91 1.82 6.88 -7.78
N ASP A 92 0.81 7.58 -8.28
CA ASP A 92 0.48 8.94 -7.87
C ASP A 92 -0.41 8.90 -6.61
N LEU A 93 0.05 9.53 -5.53
CA LEU A 93 -0.62 9.57 -4.22
C LEU A 93 -1.68 10.66 -4.10
N ILE A 94 -1.86 11.48 -5.14
CA ILE A 94 -2.91 12.48 -5.24
C ILE A 94 -4.10 11.90 -5.97
N SER A 95 -3.89 11.33 -7.16
CA SER A 95 -4.96 10.69 -7.95
C SER A 95 -5.27 9.26 -7.52
N LEU A 96 -4.40 8.65 -6.69
CA LEU A 96 -4.49 7.26 -6.26
C LEU A 96 -4.53 6.28 -7.45
N SER A 97 -3.62 6.49 -8.40
CA SER A 97 -3.54 5.68 -9.62
C SER A 97 -2.10 5.43 -10.04
N PHE A 98 -1.89 4.35 -10.80
CA PHE A 98 -0.64 4.18 -11.54
C PHE A 98 -0.48 5.27 -12.61
N VAL A 99 0.77 5.66 -12.87
CA VAL A 99 1.17 6.62 -13.92
C VAL A 99 1.40 5.91 -15.24
#